data_AF-A0A2M7NY74-F1
#
_entry.id   AF-A0A2M7NY74-F1
#
_cell.length_a   1.000
_cell.length_b   1.000
_cell.length_c   1.000
_cell.angle_alpha   90.00
_cell.angle_beta   90.00
_cell.angle_gamma   90.00
#
_symmetry.space_group_name_H-M   'P 1'
#
loop_
_entity.id
_entity.type
_entity.pdbx_description
1 polymer ?
#
loop_
_entity_poly.entity_id
_entity_poly.type
_entity_poly.pdbx_seq_one_letter_code
_entity_poly.pdbx_strand_id
1 'polypeptide(L)'
;MRKGGKKNEGRNYLSVYFPVIDGAGKRRAKNVCIAFNDGEKALFEKLRKLESKEIKKNISIFTYRKLAECAEKENRKPTELIKLRLAEKLINKGGSVRRTVEFNPAKVKKWIGILTEKKIGGEITGFLEAMISDTGGASEQGEKK
;
A
#
# COMPACT_ATOMS: atom_id res chain seq x y z
N MET A 1 -11.13 -39.87 -26.26
CA MET A 1 -11.36 -39.57 -24.83
C MET A 1 -10.71 -38.24 -24.49
N ARG A 2 -11.49 -37.15 -24.34
CA ARG A 2 -10.94 -35.83 -23.96
C ARG A 2 -10.89 -35.74 -22.44
N LYS A 3 -9.70 -35.44 -21.90
CA LYS A 3 -9.41 -35.30 -20.47
C LYS A 3 -10.42 -34.38 -19.80
N GLY A 4 -11.00 -34.85 -18.70
CA GLY A 4 -12.02 -34.14 -17.92
C GLY A 4 -11.62 -32.71 -17.61
N GLY A 5 -12.47 -31.76 -18.04
CA GLY A 5 -12.37 -30.38 -17.59
C GLY A 5 -12.59 -30.36 -16.08
N LYS A 6 -11.59 -29.87 -15.33
CA LYS A 6 -11.77 -29.49 -13.93
C LYS A 6 -13.06 -28.67 -13.85
N LYS A 7 -14.01 -29.10 -13.01
CA LYS A 7 -15.18 -28.30 -12.64
C LYS A 7 -14.67 -26.90 -12.31
N ASN A 8 -15.09 -25.90 -13.09
CA ASN A 8 -14.87 -24.51 -12.72
C ASN A 8 -15.63 -24.28 -11.42
N GLU A 9 -14.93 -24.36 -10.29
CA GLU A 9 -15.36 -23.74 -9.03
C GLU A 9 -15.81 -22.31 -9.35
N GLY A 10 -16.93 -21.88 -8.76
CA GLY A 10 -17.70 -20.70 -9.18
C GLY A 10 -16.93 -19.39 -9.00
N ARG A 11 -16.07 -19.05 -9.96
CA ARG A 11 -15.31 -17.81 -9.93
C ARG A 11 -16.22 -16.62 -10.10
N ASN A 12 -16.07 -15.64 -9.22
CA ASN A 12 -16.74 -14.36 -9.33
C ASN A 12 -15.82 -13.36 -10.05
N TYR A 13 -16.38 -12.47 -10.86
CA TYR A 13 -15.60 -11.54 -11.67
C TYR A 13 -16.02 -10.10 -11.40
N LEU A 14 -15.03 -9.20 -11.32
CA LEU A 14 -15.25 -7.77 -11.19
C LEU A 14 -14.49 -7.04 -12.29
N SER A 15 -15.19 -6.23 -13.09
CA SER A 15 -14.58 -5.40 -14.13
C SER A 15 -14.31 -4.00 -13.61
N VAL A 16 -13.07 -3.52 -13.76
CA VAL A 16 -12.67 -2.16 -13.35
C VAL A 16 -12.13 -1.41 -14.56
N TYR A 17 -12.73 -0.24 -14.84
CA TYR A 17 -12.38 0.55 -16.02
C TYR A 17 -11.37 1.67 -15.70
N PHE A 18 -10.23 1.62 -16.37
CA PHE A 18 -9.16 2.61 -16.26
C PHE A 18 -9.02 3.43 -17.54
N PRO A 19 -8.83 4.76 -17.45
CA PRO A 19 -8.53 5.57 -18.61
C PRO A 19 -7.15 5.21 -19.20
N VAL A 20 -7.09 5.20 -20.52
CA VAL A 20 -5.90 5.06 -21.37
C VAL A 20 -5.95 6.07 -22.51
N ILE A 21 -4.78 6.49 -22.99
CA ILE A 21 -4.65 7.22 -24.24
C ILE A 21 -4.24 6.18 -25.29
N ASP A 22 -5.01 6.05 -26.37
CA ASP A 22 -4.68 5.14 -27.46
C ASP A 22 -3.61 5.73 -28.40
N GLY A 23 -3.15 4.94 -29.37
CA GLY A 23 -2.13 5.39 -30.33
C GLY A 23 -2.58 6.56 -31.22
N ALA A 24 -3.88 6.88 -31.24
CA ALA A 24 -4.44 8.03 -31.96
C ALA A 24 -4.65 9.26 -31.04
N GLY A 25 -4.12 9.21 -29.81
CA GLY A 25 -4.26 10.30 -28.83
C GLY A 25 -5.64 10.41 -28.19
N LYS A 26 -6.57 9.48 -28.46
CA LYS A 26 -7.94 9.53 -27.93
C LYS A 26 -8.01 8.86 -26.57
N ARG A 27 -8.81 9.44 -25.66
CA ARG A 27 -9.07 8.87 -24.35
C ARG A 27 -10.05 7.70 -24.48
N ARG A 28 -9.63 6.52 -24.05
CA ARG A 28 -10.47 5.31 -23.96
C ARG A 28 -10.47 4.73 -22.56
N ALA A 29 -11.40 3.81 -22.30
CA ALA A 29 -11.42 3.01 -21.10
C ALA A 29 -10.89 1.60 -21.39
N LYS A 30 -9.91 1.15 -20.59
CA LYS A 30 -9.41 -0.21 -20.57
C LYS A 30 -10.06 -0.96 -19.42
N ASN A 31 -10.70 -2.09 -19.72
CA ASN A 31 -11.24 -2.99 -18.72
C ASN A 31 -10.12 -3.84 -18.10
N VAL A 32 -10.09 -3.92 -16.79
CA VAL A 32 -9.31 -4.89 -16.01
C VAL A 32 -10.30 -5.82 -15.30
N CYS A 33 -10.39 -7.06 -15.77
CA CYS A 33 -11.25 -8.09 -15.19
C CYS A 33 -10.50 -8.83 -14.07
N ILE A 34 -11.04 -8.80 -12.87
CA ILE A 34 -10.47 -9.39 -11.67
C ILE A 34 -11.30 -10.62 -11.33
N ALA A 35 -10.68 -11.80 -11.39
CA ALA A 35 -11.31 -13.06 -10.99
C ALA A 35 -11.08 -13.32 -9.50
N PHE A 36 -12.13 -13.69 -8.77
CA PHE A 36 -12.11 -14.07 -7.36
C PHE A 36 -12.45 -15.55 -7.21
N ASN A 37 -11.63 -16.27 -6.45
CA ASN A 37 -11.86 -17.67 -6.11
C ASN A 37 -12.80 -17.78 -4.89
N ASP A 38 -13.26 -18.99 -4.56
CA ASP A 38 -14.22 -19.21 -3.47
C ASP A 38 -13.72 -18.71 -2.10
N GLY A 39 -12.42 -18.85 -1.82
CA GLY A 39 -11.79 -18.30 -0.61
C GLY A 39 -11.78 -16.76 -0.53
N GLU A 40 -12.08 -16.06 -1.62
CA GLU A 40 -12.10 -14.60 -1.71
C GLU A 40 -13.54 -14.04 -1.80
N LYS A 41 -14.56 -14.87 -1.61
CA LYS A 41 -15.97 -14.49 -1.76
C LYS A 41 -16.38 -13.33 -0.85
N ALA A 42 -15.88 -13.28 0.38
CA ALA A 42 -16.16 -12.18 1.31
C ALA A 42 -15.59 -10.84 0.81
N LEU A 43 -14.43 -10.86 0.15
CA LEU A 43 -13.84 -9.67 -0.47
C LEU A 43 -14.65 -9.27 -1.70
N PHE A 44 -15.04 -10.22 -2.54
CA PHE A 44 -15.90 -9.98 -3.69
C PHE A 44 -17.23 -9.33 -3.30
N GLU A 45 -17.93 -9.85 -2.29
CA GLU A 45 -19.22 -9.31 -1.82
C GLU A 45 -19.13 -7.86 -1.31
N LYS A 46 -18.00 -7.47 -0.73
CA LYS A 46 -17.73 -6.08 -0.35
C LYS A 46 -17.43 -5.21 -1.57
N LEU A 47 -16.67 -5.74 -2.53
CA LEU A 47 -16.21 -4.99 -3.71
C LEU A 47 -17.27 -4.86 -4.79
N ARG A 48 -18.18 -5.82 -4.96
CA ARG A 48 -19.24 -5.80 -5.98
C ARG A 48 -20.21 -4.63 -5.81
N LYS A 49 -20.27 -4.06 -4.62
CA LYS A 49 -21.09 -2.89 -4.28
C LYS A 49 -20.42 -1.56 -4.67
N LEU A 50 -19.13 -1.59 -5.05
CA LEU A 50 -18.36 -0.40 -5.35
C LEU A 50 -18.28 -0.16 -6.85
N GLU A 51 -18.34 1.11 -7.24
CA GLU A 51 -18.11 1.51 -8.61
C GLU A 51 -16.62 1.52 -8.96
N SER A 52 -16.31 1.47 -10.26
CA SER A 52 -14.93 1.61 -10.77
C SER A 52 -14.23 2.85 -10.22
N LYS A 53 -14.94 3.98 -10.05
CA LYS A 53 -14.40 5.22 -9.48
C LYS A 53 -13.96 5.04 -8.03
N GLU A 54 -14.76 4.35 -7.23
CA GLU A 54 -14.49 4.09 -5.81
C GLU A 54 -13.35 3.09 -5.64
N ILE A 55 -13.30 2.06 -6.47
CA ILE A 55 -12.19 1.09 -6.50
C ILE A 55 -10.87 1.83 -6.77
N LYS A 56 -10.83 2.70 -7.79
CA LYS A 56 -9.66 3.54 -8.12
C LYS A 56 -9.24 4.45 -6.96
N LYS A 57 -10.20 5.06 -6.26
CA LYS A 57 -9.95 5.88 -5.06
C LYS A 57 -9.41 5.03 -3.90
N ASN A 58 -9.91 3.82 -3.73
CA ASN A 58 -9.42 2.92 -2.68
C ASN A 58 -7.97 2.50 -2.93
N ILE A 59 -7.59 2.18 -4.17
CA ILE A 59 -6.20 1.81 -4.48
C ILE A 59 -5.28 3.01 -4.78
N SER A 60 -5.81 4.24 -4.80
CA SER A 60 -5.10 5.47 -5.16
C SER A 60 -4.42 5.44 -6.55
N ILE A 61 -5.00 4.72 -7.50
CA ILE A 61 -4.49 4.58 -8.88
C ILE A 61 -5.63 4.93 -9.86
N PHE A 62 -5.40 5.93 -10.71
CA PHE A 62 -6.45 6.50 -11.57
C PHE A 62 -6.30 6.20 -13.06
N THR A 63 -5.15 5.70 -13.51
CA THR A 63 -4.88 5.39 -14.92
C THR A 63 -4.29 3.99 -15.05
N TYR A 64 -4.49 3.34 -16.21
CA TYR A 64 -3.94 2.01 -16.43
C TYR A 64 -2.41 2.04 -16.51
N ARG A 65 -1.83 3.09 -17.10
CA ARG A 65 -0.38 3.27 -17.16
C ARG A 65 0.23 3.24 -15.76
N LYS A 66 -0.34 4.00 -14.83
CA LYS A 66 0.15 4.02 -13.45
C LYS A 66 -0.03 2.68 -12.74
N LEU A 67 -1.15 1.99 -13.01
CA LEU A 67 -1.38 0.64 -12.51
C LEU A 67 -0.30 -0.34 -12.99
N ALA A 68 0.05 -0.31 -14.27
CA ALA A 68 1.07 -1.17 -14.85
C ALA A 68 2.45 -0.88 -14.26
N GLU A 69 2.85 0.40 -14.16
CA GLU A 69 4.13 0.81 -13.55
C GLU A 69 4.24 0.34 -12.10
N CYS A 70 3.18 0.47 -11.29
CA CYS A 70 3.18 0.01 -9.91
C CYS A 70 3.23 -1.52 -9.81
N ALA A 71 2.49 -2.23 -10.67
CA ALA A 71 2.47 -3.68 -10.69
C ALA A 71 3.83 -4.26 -11.06
N GLU A 72 4.51 -3.67 -12.04
CA GLU A 72 5.87 -4.03 -12.46
C GLU A 72 6.89 -3.80 -11.33
N LYS A 73 6.85 -2.63 -10.67
CA LYS A 73 7.73 -2.33 -9.52
C LYS A 73 7.58 -3.32 -8.37
N GLU A 74 6.38 -3.84 -8.17
CA GLU A 74 6.06 -4.82 -7.12
C GLU A 74 6.17 -6.28 -7.60
N ASN A 75 6.63 -6.51 -8.84
CA ASN A 75 6.73 -7.82 -9.50
C ASN A 75 5.42 -8.65 -9.43
N ARG A 76 4.29 -8.00 -9.73
CA ARG A 76 2.93 -8.56 -9.64
C ARG A 76 2.11 -8.27 -10.88
N LYS A 77 1.03 -9.03 -11.08
CA LYS A 77 0.05 -8.68 -12.13
C LYS A 77 -0.83 -7.50 -11.68
N PRO A 78 -1.31 -6.66 -12.60
CA PRO A 78 -2.23 -5.56 -12.27
C PRO A 78 -3.47 -6.00 -11.47
N THR A 79 -4.02 -7.16 -11.79
CA THR A 79 -5.17 -7.75 -11.08
C THR A 79 -4.83 -8.14 -9.63
N GLU A 80 -3.64 -8.67 -9.40
CA GLU A 80 -3.16 -9.08 -8.07
C GLU A 80 -2.85 -7.85 -7.22
N LEU A 81 -2.24 -6.82 -7.81
CA LEU A 81 -2.00 -5.54 -7.15
C LEU A 81 -3.31 -4.90 -6.69
N ILE A 82 -4.34 -4.87 -7.57
CA ILE A 82 -5.65 -4.33 -7.19
C ILE A 82 -6.23 -5.10 -6.01
N LYS A 83 -6.23 -6.45 -6.06
CA LYS A 83 -6.71 -7.28 -4.95
C LYS A 83 -5.98 -6.99 -3.64
N LEU A 84 -4.63 -6.94 -3.69
CA LEU A 84 -3.80 -6.70 -2.52
C LEU A 84 -4.12 -5.34 -1.89
N ARG A 85 -4.12 -4.26 -2.68
CA ARG A 85 -4.41 -2.90 -2.17
C ARG A 85 -5.82 -2.77 -1.63
N LEU A 86 -6.80 -3.43 -2.26
CA LEU A 86 -8.19 -3.44 -1.79
C LEU A 86 -8.34 -4.26 -0.51
N ALA A 87 -7.70 -5.42 -0.42
CA ALA A 87 -7.65 -6.23 0.79
C ALA A 87 -7.03 -5.42 1.93
N GLU A 88 -5.86 -4.80 1.72
CA GLU A 88 -5.21 -3.94 2.70
C GLU A 88 -6.14 -2.82 3.17
N LYS A 89 -6.78 -2.06 2.27
CA LYS A 89 -7.67 -0.96 2.70
C LYS A 89 -8.95 -1.43 3.37
N LEU A 90 -9.55 -2.54 2.95
CA LEU A 90 -10.83 -3.00 3.48
C LEU A 90 -10.68 -3.83 4.75
N ILE A 91 -9.56 -4.54 4.90
CA ILE A 91 -9.21 -5.29 6.11
C ILE A 91 -8.63 -4.33 7.15
N ASN A 92 -7.73 -3.42 6.77
CA ASN A 92 -7.17 -2.43 7.70
C ASN A 92 -8.12 -1.28 8.03
N LYS A 93 -9.26 -1.11 7.35
CA LYS A 93 -10.32 -0.19 7.82
C LYS A 93 -10.89 -0.61 9.20
N GLY A 94 -10.75 -1.87 9.60
CA GLY A 94 -11.07 -2.34 10.96
C GLY A 94 -9.90 -2.18 11.95
N GLY A 95 -8.67 -2.04 11.46
CA GLY A 95 -7.48 -1.83 12.28
C GLY A 95 -6.95 -0.44 12.05
N SER A 96 -7.37 0.54 12.87
CA SER A 96 -6.55 1.73 13.06
C SER A 96 -5.20 1.24 13.56
N VAL A 97 -4.23 1.07 12.66
CA VAL A 97 -2.84 0.90 13.07
C VAL A 97 -2.44 2.28 13.57
N ARG A 98 -2.77 2.55 14.83
CA ARG A 98 -2.02 3.51 15.65
C ARG A 98 -0.60 2.99 15.63
N ARG A 99 0.20 3.44 14.66
CA ARG A 99 1.64 3.31 14.74
C ARG A 99 2.05 4.27 15.85
N THR A 100 1.93 3.81 17.09
CA THR A 100 2.65 4.42 18.20
C THR A 100 4.11 4.16 17.87
N VAL A 101 4.74 5.10 17.17
CA VAL A 101 6.18 5.06 16.97
C VAL A 101 6.77 5.46 18.31
N GLU A 102 7.02 4.47 19.16
CA GLU A 102 7.76 4.69 20.40
C GLU A 102 9.17 5.11 20.01
N PHE A 103 9.50 6.36 20.31
CA PHE A 103 10.83 6.88 20.12
C PHE A 103 11.77 6.17 21.10
N ASN A 104 12.71 5.38 20.58
CA ASN A 104 13.73 4.69 21.37
C ASN A 104 15.11 5.29 21.05
N PRO A 105 15.65 6.16 21.93
CA PRO A 105 16.93 6.85 21.71
C PRO A 105 18.08 5.89 21.41
N ALA A 106 18.12 4.72 22.05
CA ALA A 106 19.19 3.74 21.84
C ALA A 106 19.17 3.13 20.43
N LYS A 107 17.98 2.89 19.89
CA LYS A 107 17.83 2.44 18.49
C LYS A 107 18.24 3.53 17.51
N VAL A 108 17.86 4.78 17.76
CA VAL A 108 18.23 5.91 16.89
C VAL A 108 19.76 6.13 16.90
N LYS A 109 20.42 6.05 18.06
CA LYS A 109 21.91 6.08 18.16
C LYS A 109 22.57 4.98 17.33
N LYS A 110 22.04 3.76 17.38
CA LYS A 110 22.55 2.64 16.57
C LYS A 110 22.42 2.93 15.07
N TRP A 111 21.35 3.57 14.64
CA TRP A 111 21.13 3.92 13.23
C TRP A 111 22.05 5.05 12.78
N ILE A 112 22.27 6.06 13.63
CA ILE A 112 23.27 7.11 13.38
C ILE A 112 24.64 6.48 13.14
N GLY A 113 25.07 5.53 13.99
CA GLY A 113 26.33 4.80 13.81
C GLY A 113 26.45 4.11 12.46
N ILE A 114 25.40 3.39 12.03
CA ILE A 114 25.36 2.71 10.73
C ILE A 114 25.42 3.72 9.56
N LEU A 115 24.73 4.85 9.67
CA LEU A 115 24.69 5.88 8.63
C LEU A 115 26.05 6.59 8.49
N THR A 116 26.72 6.84 9.62
CA THR A 116 28.06 7.42 9.66
C THR A 116 29.11 6.45 9.09
N GLU A 117 29.04 5.16 9.47
CA GLU A 117 29.93 4.10 8.94
C GLU A 117 29.80 3.97 7.41
N LYS A 118 28.59 4.10 6.88
CA LYS A 118 28.32 4.05 5.43
C LYS A 118 28.58 5.38 4.71
N LYS A 119 29.03 6.43 5.39
CA LYS A 119 29.22 7.79 4.84
C LYS A 119 27.95 8.40 4.20
N ILE A 120 26.77 8.04 4.72
CA ILE A 120 25.46 8.52 4.23
C ILE A 120 24.93 9.70 5.08
N GLY A 121 25.63 10.08 6.14
CA GLY A 121 25.12 10.99 7.18
C GLY A 121 25.77 12.36 7.20
N GLY A 122 25.25 13.32 6.43
CA GLY A 122 25.47 14.74 6.65
C GLY A 122 24.35 15.34 7.51
N GLU A 123 23.43 16.08 6.88
CA GLU A 123 22.31 16.74 7.57
C GLU A 123 21.35 15.76 8.26
N ILE A 124 21.22 14.53 7.75
CA ILE A 124 20.31 13.51 8.29
C ILE A 124 20.78 13.00 9.66
N THR A 125 22.08 12.79 9.85
CA THR A 125 22.62 12.35 11.15
C THR A 125 22.53 13.47 12.18
N GLY A 126 22.82 14.72 11.80
CA GLY A 126 22.64 15.88 12.67
C GLY A 126 21.19 16.09 13.11
N PHE A 127 20.22 15.88 12.22
CA PHE A 127 18.79 15.91 12.57
C PHE A 127 18.42 14.82 13.57
N LEU A 128 18.89 13.59 13.37
CA LEU A 128 18.62 12.47 14.28
C LEU A 128 19.28 12.65 15.65
N GLU A 129 20.48 13.25 15.69
CA GLU A 129 21.17 13.60 16.93
C GLU A 129 20.42 14.68 17.71
N ALA A 130 19.96 15.74 17.04
CA ALA A 130 19.15 16.79 17.66
C ALA A 130 17.85 16.25 18.26
N MET A 131 17.20 15.29 17.57
CA MET A 131 15.97 14.65 18.05
C MET A 131 16.17 13.86 19.35
N ILE A 132 17.36 13.28 19.56
CA ILE A 132 17.70 12.62 20.84
C ILE A 132 17.97 13.66 21.94
N SER A 133 18.66 14.75 21.60
CA SER A 133 19.01 15.80 22.56
C SER A 133 17.79 16.53 23.13
N ASP A 134 16.77 16.79 22.31
CA ASP A 134 15.52 17.45 22.75
C ASP A 134 14.69 16.59 23.71
N THR A 135 14.81 15.26 23.65
CA THR A 135 14.09 14.36 24.58
C THR A 135 14.69 14.28 25.98
N GLY A 136 15.85 14.89 26.23
CA GLY A 136 16.51 14.91 27.55
C GLY A 136 16.13 16.08 28.46
N GLY A 137 15.29 17.01 28.02
CA GLY A 137 15.06 18.30 28.69
C GLY A 137 13.74 18.47 29.46
N ALA A 138 13.00 17.39 29.76
CA ALA A 138 11.67 17.48 30.40
C ALA A 138 11.60 16.88 31.80
N SER A 139 12.65 17.00 32.61
CA SER A 139 12.61 16.59 34.02
C SER A 139 13.57 17.40 34.90
N GLU A 140 13.37 18.71 35.00
CA GLU A 140 13.93 19.51 36.10
C GLU A 140 13.23 20.88 36.22
N GLN A 141 12.04 20.91 36.83
CA GLN A 141 11.60 22.04 37.64
C GLN A 141 10.85 21.48 38.86
N GLY A 142 11.63 21.10 39.85
CA GLY A 142 11.16 20.86 41.20
C GLY A 142 10.76 22.17 41.85
N GLU A 143 9.50 22.21 42.28
CA GLU A 143 8.95 22.88 43.45
C GLU A 143 10.00 23.58 44.34
N LYS A 144 10.05 24.92 44.28
CA LYS A 144 10.51 25.74 45.40
C LYS A 144 9.30 26.44 46.00
N LYS A 145 8.94 26.02 47.20
CA LYS A 145 8.17 26.81 48.16
C LYS A 145 9.02 27.96 48.69
#